data_AF-A0A1X7R0S8-F1
#
_entry.id   AF-A0A1X7R0S8-F1
#
_cell.length_a   1.000
_cell.length_b   1.000
_cell.length_c   1.000
_cell.angle_alpha   90.00
_cell.angle_beta   90.00
_cell.angle_gamma   90.00
#
_symmetry.space_group_name_H-M   'P 1'
#
loop_
_entity.id
_entity.type
_entity.pdbx_description
1 polymer ?
#
loop_
_entity_poly.entity_id
_entity_poly.type
_entity_poly.pdbx_seq_one_letter_code
_entity_poly.pdbx_strand_id
1 'polypeptide(L)'
;MSRGNPSAALENTLFQLKFTAKQLKKQSQRAAKEETQETNKLKKALNDDEEIAKIYASNAIRKKNERLQLLKLASRVDSVASRVQTAVTMRAVSSSMANVCKGMDKALASMNLEQITMVMDKFEKQFEDLDVSVNVYEKMGTSSDAVMVDNDKVDELMAKVADENGMELKQSAPVGALPTIAQEADKVVDEEKEDKLAQRLRALRS
;
A
#
# COMPACT_ATOMS: atom_id res chain seq x y z
N MET A 1 29.62 -6.66 -33.39
CA MET A 1 28.52 -7.28 -32.60
C MET A 1 27.92 -6.21 -31.71
N SER A 2 26.74 -5.69 -32.10
CA SER A 2 26.03 -4.66 -31.33
C SER A 2 25.59 -5.25 -30.00
N ARG A 3 26.23 -4.83 -28.90
CA ARG A 3 25.73 -5.11 -27.54
C ARG A 3 24.44 -4.29 -27.39
N GLY A 4 23.30 -4.92 -27.63
CA GLY A 4 21.99 -4.32 -27.38
C GLY A 4 21.95 -3.78 -25.95
N ASN A 5 21.49 -2.54 -25.81
CA ASN A 5 21.48 -1.82 -24.54
C ASN A 5 20.74 -2.66 -23.48
N PRO A 6 21.39 -3.17 -22.42
CA PRO A 6 20.78 -4.11 -21.47
C PRO A 6 19.59 -3.50 -20.73
N SER A 7 19.54 -2.17 -20.66
CA SER A 7 18.42 -1.38 -20.14
C SER A 7 17.14 -1.61 -20.95
N ALA A 8 17.24 -1.51 -22.28
CA ALA A 8 16.11 -1.71 -23.19
C ALA A 8 15.63 -3.18 -23.21
N ALA A 9 16.53 -4.12 -22.93
CA ALA A 9 16.19 -5.54 -22.79
C ALA A 9 15.40 -5.81 -21.50
N LEU A 10 15.81 -5.23 -20.36
CA LEU A 10 15.08 -5.36 -19.09
C LEU A 10 13.70 -4.69 -19.14
N GLU A 11 13.61 -3.51 -19.76
CA GLU A 11 12.34 -2.81 -19.95
C GLU A 11 11.37 -3.58 -20.88
N ASN A 12 11.87 -4.16 -21.97
CA ASN A 12 11.07 -5.04 -22.83
C ASN A 12 10.59 -6.28 -22.08
N THR A 13 11.48 -6.91 -21.30
CA THR A 13 11.13 -8.10 -20.51
C THR A 13 10.06 -7.75 -19.47
N LEU A 14 10.19 -6.61 -18.79
CA LEU A 14 9.20 -6.09 -17.86
C LEU A 14 7.84 -5.85 -18.53
N PHE A 15 7.83 -5.26 -19.72
CA PHE A 15 6.60 -5.07 -20.51
C PHE A 15 5.95 -6.40 -20.86
N GLN A 16 6.72 -7.37 -21.37
CA GLN A 16 6.23 -8.70 -21.71
C GLN A 16 5.68 -9.44 -20.49
N LEU A 17 6.34 -9.35 -19.33
CA LEU A 17 5.87 -9.96 -18.09
C LEU A 17 4.56 -9.34 -17.61
N LYS A 18 4.44 -8.01 -17.59
CA LYS A 18 3.20 -7.31 -17.24
C LYS A 18 2.06 -7.64 -18.21
N PHE A 19 2.36 -7.69 -19.50
CA PHE A 19 1.39 -8.07 -20.53
C PHE A 19 0.90 -9.51 -20.33
N THR A 20 1.83 -10.45 -20.11
CA THR A 20 1.52 -11.85 -19.86
C THR A 20 0.69 -12.04 -18.59
N ALA A 21 1.05 -11.36 -17.49
CA ALA A 21 0.27 -11.38 -16.25
C ALA A 21 -1.18 -10.90 -16.48
N LYS A 22 -1.35 -9.80 -17.23
CA LYS A 22 -2.68 -9.26 -17.57
C LYS A 22 -3.47 -10.22 -18.46
N GLN A 23 -2.81 -10.84 -19.44
CA GLN A 23 -3.41 -11.82 -20.34
C GLN A 23 -3.88 -13.06 -19.57
N LEU A 24 -3.05 -13.59 -18.66
CA LEU A 24 -3.39 -14.73 -17.80
C LEU A 24 -4.55 -14.39 -16.86
N LYS A 25 -4.57 -13.19 -16.27
CA LYS A 25 -5.70 -12.72 -15.44
C LYS A 25 -6.99 -12.65 -16.25
N LYS A 26 -6.95 -12.15 -17.49
CA LYS A 26 -8.11 -12.13 -18.40
C LYS A 26 -8.58 -13.54 -18.76
N GLN A 27 -7.66 -14.47 -19.02
CA GLN A 27 -8.01 -15.87 -19.26
C GLN A 27 -8.64 -16.52 -18.02
N SER A 28 -8.12 -16.26 -16.81
CA SER A 28 -8.73 -16.75 -15.57
C SER A 28 -10.16 -16.22 -15.36
N GLN A 29 -10.42 -14.97 -15.75
CA GLN A 29 -11.76 -14.38 -15.68
C GLN A 29 -12.71 -15.00 -16.72
N ARG A 30 -12.21 -15.35 -17.91
CA ARG A 30 -12.99 -16.10 -18.90
C ARG A 30 -13.35 -17.49 -18.38
N ALA A 31 -12.38 -18.22 -17.84
CA ALA A 31 -12.62 -19.52 -17.20
C ALA A 31 -13.64 -19.42 -16.05
N ALA A 32 -13.64 -18.31 -15.28
CA ALA A 32 -14.65 -18.06 -14.24
C ALA A 32 -16.08 -17.88 -14.81
N LYS A 33 -16.22 -17.22 -15.96
CA LYS A 33 -17.51 -17.06 -16.63
C LYS A 33 -18.01 -18.38 -17.22
N GLU A 34 -17.11 -19.18 -17.78
CA GLU A 34 -17.42 -20.53 -18.26
C GLU A 34 -17.81 -21.45 -17.09
N GLU A 35 -17.10 -21.39 -15.96
CA GLU A 35 -17.45 -22.10 -14.72
C GLU A 35 -18.90 -21.76 -14.29
N THR A 36 -19.27 -20.47 -14.23
CA THR A 36 -20.63 -20.10 -13.83
C THR A 36 -21.68 -20.55 -14.84
N GLN A 37 -21.40 -20.49 -16.14
CA GLN A 37 -22.30 -21.02 -17.17
C GLN A 37 -22.56 -22.53 -16.99
N GLU A 38 -21.51 -23.33 -16.76
CA GLU A 38 -21.64 -24.77 -16.54
C GLU A 38 -22.37 -25.08 -15.23
N THR A 39 -22.14 -24.30 -14.15
CA THR A 39 -22.92 -24.46 -12.91
C THR A 39 -24.41 -24.11 -13.08
N ASN A 40 -24.73 -23.15 -13.96
CA ASN A 40 -26.12 -22.83 -14.27
C ASN A 40 -26.80 -23.93 -15.11
N LYS A 41 -26.06 -24.56 -16.03
CA LYS A 41 -26.54 -25.74 -16.77
C LYS A 41 -26.72 -26.93 -15.84
N LEU A 42 -25.78 -27.15 -14.90
CA LEU A 42 -25.89 -28.18 -13.86
C LEU A 42 -27.17 -28.02 -13.04
N LYS A 43 -27.47 -26.80 -12.57
CA LYS A 43 -28.69 -26.51 -11.80
C LYS A 43 -29.98 -26.85 -12.57
N LYS A 44 -29.98 -26.70 -13.90
CA LYS A 44 -31.12 -27.06 -14.74
C LYS A 44 -31.21 -28.57 -14.97
N ALA A 45 -30.08 -29.20 -15.28
CA ALA A 45 -30.00 -30.63 -15.58
C ALA A 45 -30.20 -31.54 -14.35
N LEU A 46 -30.04 -31.02 -13.13
CA LEU A 46 -30.18 -31.78 -11.88
C LEU A 46 -31.58 -32.40 -11.71
N ASN A 47 -32.61 -31.78 -12.28
CA ASN A 47 -34.00 -32.23 -12.13
C ASN A 47 -34.44 -33.21 -13.23
N ASP A 48 -33.75 -33.25 -14.37
CA ASP A 48 -34.16 -34.04 -15.53
C ASP A 48 -33.32 -35.32 -15.68
N ASP A 49 -31.98 -35.23 -15.63
CA ASP A 49 -31.10 -36.36 -15.94
C ASP A 49 -29.81 -36.34 -15.11
N GLU A 50 -29.63 -37.37 -14.29
CA GLU A 50 -28.49 -37.47 -13.35
C GLU A 50 -27.14 -37.66 -14.06
N GLU A 51 -27.11 -38.35 -15.21
CA GLU A 51 -25.88 -38.52 -16.01
C GLU A 51 -25.43 -37.21 -16.64
N ILE A 52 -26.36 -36.42 -17.19
CA ILE A 52 -26.07 -35.12 -17.80
C ILE A 52 -25.58 -34.13 -16.72
N ALA A 53 -26.19 -34.18 -15.53
CA ALA A 53 -25.74 -33.40 -14.38
C ALA A 53 -24.29 -33.75 -13.99
N LYS A 54 -23.92 -35.05 -13.95
CA LYS A 54 -22.54 -35.46 -13.64
C LYS A 54 -21.51 -34.91 -14.64
N ILE A 55 -21.83 -34.84 -15.92
CA ILE A 55 -20.95 -34.26 -16.95
C ILE A 55 -20.76 -32.75 -16.73
N TYR A 56 -21.84 -32.00 -16.50
CA TYR A 56 -21.76 -30.55 -16.23
C TYR A 56 -21.01 -30.24 -14.93
N ALA A 57 -21.19 -31.06 -13.88
CA ALA A 57 -20.44 -30.92 -12.64
C ALA A 57 -18.93 -31.14 -12.84
N SER A 58 -18.54 -32.18 -13.58
CA SER A 58 -17.14 -32.45 -13.92
C SER A 58 -16.50 -31.31 -14.70
N ASN A 59 -17.21 -30.77 -15.70
CA ASN A 59 -16.75 -29.63 -16.49
C ASN A 59 -16.58 -28.37 -15.64
N ALA A 60 -17.52 -28.09 -14.73
CA ALA A 60 -17.42 -26.95 -13.81
C ALA A 60 -16.20 -27.08 -12.88
N ILE A 61 -15.95 -28.26 -12.31
CA ILE A 61 -14.77 -28.51 -11.46
C ILE A 61 -13.47 -28.34 -12.26
N ARG A 62 -13.43 -28.87 -13.49
CA ARG A 62 -12.27 -28.71 -14.37
C ARG A 62 -11.99 -27.22 -14.64
N LYS A 63 -13.01 -26.42 -14.96
CA LYS A 63 -12.90 -24.98 -15.20
C LYS A 63 -12.49 -24.19 -13.95
N LYS A 64 -13.00 -24.57 -12.78
CA LYS A 64 -12.57 -23.99 -11.49
C LYS A 64 -11.09 -24.24 -11.22
N ASN A 65 -10.61 -25.45 -11.48
CA ASN A 65 -9.19 -25.80 -11.30
C ASN A 65 -8.29 -25.07 -12.30
N GLU A 66 -8.71 -24.98 -13.56
CA GLU A 66 -8.05 -24.18 -14.60
C GLU A 66 -7.95 -22.71 -14.18
N ARG A 67 -9.05 -22.11 -13.71
CA ARG A 67 -9.08 -20.74 -13.19
C ARG A 67 -8.07 -20.54 -12.05
N LEU A 68 -8.05 -21.43 -11.07
CA LEU A 68 -7.13 -21.35 -9.93
C LEU A 68 -5.67 -21.44 -10.36
N GLN A 69 -5.34 -22.34 -11.29
CA GLN A 69 -3.98 -22.47 -11.82
C GLN A 69 -3.54 -21.22 -12.59
N LEU A 70 -4.40 -20.69 -13.47
CA LEU A 70 -4.14 -19.46 -14.22
C LEU A 70 -3.96 -18.25 -13.29
N LEU A 71 -4.78 -18.13 -12.25
CA LEU A 71 -4.68 -17.04 -11.28
C LEU A 71 -3.38 -17.13 -10.46
N LYS A 72 -3.00 -18.33 -10.01
CA LYS A 72 -1.72 -18.57 -9.32
C LYS A 72 -0.54 -18.21 -10.23
N LEU A 73 -0.58 -18.61 -11.50
CA LEU A 73 0.48 -18.27 -12.45
C LEU A 73 0.54 -16.76 -12.70
N ALA A 74 -0.60 -16.10 -12.91
CA ALA A 74 -0.68 -14.66 -13.08
C ALA A 74 -0.08 -13.90 -11.89
N SER A 75 -0.43 -14.30 -10.66
CA SER A 75 0.11 -13.69 -9.44
C SER A 75 1.62 -13.87 -9.30
N ARG A 76 2.15 -15.06 -9.64
CA ARG A 76 3.59 -15.31 -9.65
C ARG A 76 4.32 -14.43 -10.68
N VAL A 77 3.79 -14.34 -11.90
CA VAL A 77 4.37 -13.51 -12.97
C VAL A 77 4.33 -12.04 -12.58
N ASP A 78 3.22 -11.56 -11.99
CA ASP A 78 3.08 -10.17 -11.54
C ASP A 78 4.06 -9.83 -10.40
N SER A 79 4.27 -10.76 -9.45
CA SER A 79 5.29 -10.60 -8.40
C SER A 79 6.71 -10.47 -8.99
N VAL A 80 7.05 -11.31 -9.98
CA VAL A 80 8.34 -11.21 -10.68
C VAL A 80 8.44 -9.90 -11.45
N ALA A 81 7.38 -9.48 -12.15
CA ALA A 81 7.34 -8.21 -12.85
C ALA A 81 7.55 -7.01 -11.91
N SER A 82 6.97 -7.04 -10.71
CA SER A 82 7.16 -6.01 -9.70
C SER A 82 8.62 -5.92 -9.23
N ARG A 83 9.27 -7.06 -8.96
CA ARG A 83 10.70 -7.08 -8.62
C ARG A 83 11.58 -6.54 -9.75
N VAL A 84 11.27 -6.91 -11.00
CA VAL A 84 11.99 -6.40 -12.17
C VAL A 84 11.77 -4.88 -12.33
N GLN A 85 10.55 -4.38 -12.10
CA GLN A 85 10.26 -2.94 -12.10
C GLN A 85 11.14 -2.21 -11.08
N THR A 86 11.21 -2.71 -9.85
CA THR A 86 12.08 -2.12 -8.80
C THR A 86 13.53 -2.11 -9.26
N ALA A 87 14.04 -3.19 -9.84
CA ALA A 87 15.42 -3.26 -10.33
C ALA A 87 15.68 -2.26 -11.47
N VAL A 88 14.74 -2.09 -12.41
CA VAL A 88 14.82 -1.08 -13.49
C VAL A 88 14.85 0.33 -12.91
N THR A 89 13.96 0.63 -11.96
CA THR A 89 13.90 1.94 -11.30
C THR A 89 15.16 2.21 -10.49
N MET A 90 15.64 1.25 -9.70
CA MET A 90 16.90 1.39 -8.94
C MET A 90 18.08 1.65 -9.87
N ARG A 91 18.17 0.95 -11.01
CA ARG A 91 19.22 1.18 -11.99
C ARG A 91 19.15 2.59 -12.59
N ALA A 92 17.96 3.08 -12.92
CA ALA A 92 17.77 4.44 -13.42
C ALA A 92 18.23 5.47 -12.38
N VAL A 93 17.86 5.28 -11.11
CA VAL A 93 18.32 6.13 -10.00
C VAL A 93 19.84 6.08 -9.84
N SER A 94 20.46 4.90 -9.85
CA SER A 94 21.93 4.76 -9.80
C SER A 94 22.62 5.46 -10.97
N SER A 95 22.06 5.37 -12.17
CA SER A 95 22.61 6.06 -13.35
C SER A 95 22.51 7.59 -13.20
N SER A 96 21.37 8.11 -12.73
CA SER A 96 21.20 9.54 -12.47
C SER A 96 22.16 10.02 -11.39
N MET A 97 22.30 9.25 -10.31
CA MET A 97 23.23 9.58 -9.21
C MET A 97 24.68 9.57 -9.67
N ALA A 98 25.09 8.62 -10.52
CA ALA A 98 26.42 8.62 -11.13
C ALA A 98 26.67 9.87 -12.00
N ASN A 99 25.65 10.35 -12.73
CA ASN A 99 25.76 11.59 -13.50
C ASN A 99 25.83 12.83 -12.60
N VAL A 100 25.07 12.87 -11.51
CA VAL A 100 25.14 13.95 -10.51
C VAL A 100 26.51 13.98 -9.83
N CYS A 101 27.04 12.83 -9.39
CA CYS A 101 28.39 12.74 -8.81
C CYS A 101 29.46 13.26 -9.79
N LYS A 102 29.40 12.88 -11.07
CA LYS A 102 30.32 13.43 -12.09
C LYS A 102 30.18 14.94 -12.28
N GLY A 103 28.95 15.46 -12.24
CA GLY A 103 28.69 16.90 -12.29
C GLY A 103 29.25 17.63 -11.08
N MET A 104 29.12 17.03 -9.90
CA MET A 104 29.66 17.54 -8.65
C MET A 104 31.19 17.49 -8.62
N ASP A 105 31.82 16.39 -9.07
CA ASP A 105 33.29 16.29 -9.17
C ASP A 105 33.85 17.40 -10.08
N LYS A 106 33.16 17.68 -11.20
CA LYS A 106 33.54 18.76 -12.12
C LYS A 106 33.32 20.15 -11.51
N ALA A 107 32.23 20.35 -10.77
CA ALA A 107 31.95 21.59 -10.04
C ALA A 107 32.98 21.84 -8.93
N LEU A 108 33.32 20.81 -8.15
CA LEU A 108 34.35 20.85 -7.12
C LEU A 108 35.74 21.14 -7.70
N ALA A 109 36.07 20.58 -8.88
CA ALA A 109 37.31 20.91 -9.58
C ALA A 109 37.37 22.35 -10.09
N SER A 110 36.22 22.98 -10.36
CA SER A 110 36.11 24.40 -10.72
C SER A 110 35.91 25.34 -9.52
N MET A 111 35.73 24.79 -8.32
CA MET A 111 35.46 25.56 -7.11
C MET A 111 36.78 26.18 -6.63
N ASN A 112 37.02 27.41 -7.05
CA ASN A 112 38.20 28.18 -6.66
C ASN A 112 38.04 28.57 -5.18
N LEU A 113 39.02 28.26 -4.33
CA LEU A 113 39.01 28.55 -2.88
C LEU A 113 38.62 30.01 -2.58
N GLU A 114 39.00 30.94 -3.44
CA GLU A 114 38.70 32.37 -3.36
C GLU A 114 37.19 32.69 -3.45
N GLN A 115 36.43 31.93 -4.25
CA GLN A 115 34.96 32.09 -4.31
C GLN A 115 34.26 31.48 -3.10
N ILE A 116 34.84 30.44 -2.49
CA ILE A 116 34.31 29.85 -1.24
C ILE A 116 34.42 30.87 -0.10
N THR A 117 35.59 31.52 0.05
CA THR A 117 35.78 32.58 1.04
C THR A 117 34.78 33.72 0.84
N MET A 118 34.56 34.15 -0.41
CA MET A 118 33.63 35.24 -0.71
C MET A 118 32.15 34.88 -0.48
N VAL A 119 31.79 33.60 -0.61
CA VAL A 119 30.45 33.10 -0.28
C VAL A 119 30.27 32.92 1.23
N MET A 120 31.32 32.51 1.96
CA MET A 120 31.30 32.42 3.41
C MET A 120 31.16 33.81 4.06
N ASP A 121 31.88 34.82 3.58
CA ASP A 121 31.72 36.22 4.05
C ASP A 121 30.30 36.77 3.80
N LYS A 122 29.64 36.33 2.71
CA LYS A 122 28.24 36.69 2.43
C LYS A 122 27.25 35.89 3.26
N PHE A 123 27.56 34.64 3.58
CA PHE A 123 26.75 33.80 4.45
C PHE A 123 26.76 34.33 5.89
N GLU A 124 27.92 34.73 6.40
CA GLU A 124 28.06 35.31 7.75
C GLU A 124 27.23 36.60 7.89
N LYS A 125 27.30 37.50 6.89
CA LYS A 125 26.43 38.69 6.85
C LYS A 125 24.93 38.37 6.79
N GLN A 126 24.53 37.40 5.97
CA GLN A 126 23.11 37.01 5.88
C GLN A 126 22.61 36.29 7.13
N PHE A 127 23.48 35.56 7.83
CA PHE A 127 23.14 34.89 9.07
C PHE A 127 23.06 35.88 10.24
N GLU A 128 23.93 36.90 10.28
CA GLU A 128 23.85 38.02 11.21
C GLU A 128 22.52 38.80 11.02
N ASP A 129 22.14 39.08 9.77
CA ASP A 129 20.83 39.69 9.46
C ASP A 129 19.64 38.80 9.86
N LEU A 130 19.76 37.48 9.68
CA LEU A 130 18.71 36.53 10.05
C LEU A 130 18.58 36.41 11.57
N ASP A 131 19.67 36.39 12.33
CA ASP A 131 19.66 36.36 13.80
C ASP A 131 19.06 37.66 14.37
N VAL A 132 19.34 38.82 13.74
CA VAL A 132 18.65 40.08 14.05
C VAL A 132 17.14 39.98 13.76
N SER A 133 16.74 39.35 12.66
CA SER A 133 15.33 39.19 12.29
C SER A 133 14.57 38.18 13.16
N VAL A 134 15.22 37.09 13.59
CA VAL A 134 14.65 36.09 14.51
C VAL A 134 14.52 36.67 15.91
N ASN A 135 15.47 37.47 16.39
CA ASN A 135 15.32 38.21 17.65
C ASN A 135 14.15 39.23 17.63
N VAL A 136 13.81 39.77 16.46
CA VAL A 136 12.62 40.62 16.27
C VAL A 136 11.34 39.78 16.13
N TYR A 137 11.41 38.61 15.48
CA TYR A 137 10.28 37.70 15.28
C TYR A 137 9.91 36.93 16.55
N GLU A 138 10.86 36.49 17.36
CA GLU A 138 10.63 35.84 18.65
C GLU A 138 9.99 36.82 19.65
N LYS A 139 10.39 38.10 19.63
CA LYS A 139 9.70 39.19 20.34
C LYS A 139 8.27 39.46 19.85
N MET A 140 7.91 38.98 18.65
CA MET A 140 6.59 39.19 18.03
C MET A 140 5.74 37.89 17.93
N GLY A 141 6.33 36.71 18.17
CA GLY A 141 5.80 35.39 17.80
C GLY A 141 5.31 34.48 18.94
N THR A 142 5.45 34.87 20.22
CA THR A 142 4.86 34.14 21.36
C THR A 142 3.33 33.99 21.33
N SER A 143 2.65 34.51 20.30
CA SER A 143 1.19 34.48 20.14
C SER A 143 0.64 33.56 19.03
N SER A 144 1.46 32.88 18.21
CA SER A 144 0.96 32.28 16.94
C SER A 144 1.16 30.78 16.71
N ASP A 145 1.91 30.04 17.53
CA ASP A 145 2.21 28.61 17.29
C ASP A 145 1.10 27.61 17.69
N ALA A 146 -0.01 28.06 18.28
CA ALA A 146 -1.11 27.18 18.68
C ALA A 146 -2.08 26.78 17.53
N VAL A 147 -1.86 27.25 16.29
CA VAL A 147 -2.91 27.22 15.24
C VAL A 147 -2.66 26.20 14.11
N MET A 148 -1.47 25.59 13.98
CA MET A 148 -1.13 24.80 12.78
C MET A 148 -1.38 23.29 12.86
N VAL A 149 -1.74 22.73 14.02
CA VAL A 149 -2.15 21.31 14.14
C VAL A 149 -3.43 21.21 14.94
N ASP A 150 -4.55 21.17 14.22
CA ASP A 150 -5.89 21.00 14.77
C ASP A 150 -6.07 19.52 15.15
N ASN A 151 -5.77 19.17 16.40
CA ASN A 151 -5.75 17.79 16.91
C ASN A 151 -7.09 17.06 16.66
N ASP A 152 -8.22 17.79 16.65
CA ASP A 152 -9.56 17.24 16.42
C ASP A 152 -9.70 16.55 15.06
N LYS A 153 -9.01 17.03 14.02
CA LYS A 153 -9.05 16.43 12.66
C LYS A 153 -8.25 15.14 12.57
N VAL A 154 -7.22 14.99 13.41
CA VAL A 154 -6.41 13.76 13.49
C VAL A 154 -7.22 12.66 14.16
N ASP A 155 -7.95 12.99 15.22
CA ASP A 155 -8.80 12.05 15.96
C ASP A 155 -10.02 11.61 15.14
N GLU A 156 -10.65 12.52 14.38
CA GLU A 156 -11.76 12.16 13.49
C GLU A 156 -11.33 11.18 12.37
N LEU A 157 -10.13 11.37 11.82
CA LEU A 157 -9.57 10.47 10.81
C LEU A 157 -9.27 9.08 11.40
N MET A 158 -8.76 9.02 12.62
CA MET A 158 -8.46 7.76 13.31
C MET A 158 -9.73 6.98 13.66
N ALA A 159 -10.79 7.68 14.07
CA ALA A 159 -12.10 7.08 14.33
C ALA A 159 -12.75 6.47 13.07
N LYS A 160 -12.72 7.19 11.93
CA LYS A 160 -13.29 6.68 10.66
C LYS A 160 -12.61 5.38 10.17
N VAL A 161 -11.29 5.30 10.28
CA VAL A 161 -10.52 4.10 9.88
C VAL A 161 -10.79 2.91 10.80
N ALA A 162 -11.05 3.16 12.09
CA ALA A 162 -11.40 2.10 13.04
C ALA A 162 -12.80 1.52 12.78
N ASP A 163 -13.78 2.37 12.45
CA ASP A 163 -15.16 1.94 12.16
C ASP A 163 -15.27 1.11 10.88
N GLU A 164 -14.55 1.48 9.81
CA GLU A 164 -14.52 0.72 8.56
C GLU A 164 -13.96 -0.70 8.78
N ASN A 165 -12.86 -0.84 9.51
CA ASN A 165 -12.27 -2.15 9.84
C ASN A 165 -13.16 -2.97 10.81
N GLY A 166 -13.84 -2.31 11.75
CA GLY A 166 -14.77 -2.96 12.67
C GLY A 166 -16.04 -3.47 11.98
N MET A 167 -16.49 -2.79 10.92
CA MET A 167 -17.63 -3.22 10.09
C MET A 167 -17.25 -4.38 9.16
N GLU A 168 -16.06 -4.39 8.56
CA GLU A 168 -15.60 -5.54 7.76
C GLU A 168 -15.46 -6.82 8.59
N LEU A 169 -15.02 -6.72 9.84
CA LEU A 169 -14.91 -7.87 10.74
C LEU A 169 -16.29 -8.43 11.15
N LYS A 170 -17.30 -7.55 11.33
CA LYS A 170 -18.68 -7.97 11.61
C LYS A 170 -19.38 -8.54 10.37
N GLN A 171 -19.08 -8.04 9.18
CA GLN A 171 -19.66 -8.51 7.92
C GLN A 171 -19.05 -9.84 7.44
N SER A 172 -17.83 -10.17 7.88
CA SER A 172 -17.12 -11.41 7.55
C SER A 172 -17.36 -12.56 8.53
N ALA A 173 -18.10 -12.35 9.62
CA ALA A 173 -18.60 -13.42 10.49
C ALA A 173 -19.92 -13.99 9.92
N PRO A 174 -19.95 -15.24 9.41
CA PRO A 174 -21.13 -15.80 8.78
C PRO A 174 -22.22 -16.10 9.83
N VAL A 175 -23.25 -15.26 9.88
CA VAL A 175 -24.50 -15.51 10.62
C VAL A 175 -25.34 -16.51 9.83
N GLY A 176 -25.09 -17.80 10.04
CA GLY A 176 -25.89 -18.83 9.39
C GLY A 176 -25.48 -20.27 9.70
N ALA A 177 -25.73 -20.72 10.93
CA ALA A 177 -26.26 -22.08 11.25
C ALA A 177 -26.27 -22.38 12.77
N LEU A 178 -27.50 -22.53 13.32
CA LEU A 178 -27.92 -23.37 14.47
C LEU A 178 -27.61 -22.89 15.92
N PRO A 179 -28.34 -23.38 16.95
CA PRO A 179 -29.76 -23.21 17.25
C PRO A 179 -29.99 -22.48 18.61
N THR A 180 -31.21 -22.01 18.83
CA THR A 180 -31.71 -21.36 20.05
C THR A 180 -31.42 -22.15 21.32
N ILE A 181 -30.61 -21.62 22.24
CA ILE A 181 -30.62 -21.97 23.66
C ILE A 181 -30.53 -20.68 24.48
N ALA A 182 -31.52 -20.55 25.38
CA ALA A 182 -31.70 -19.69 26.53
C ALA A 182 -30.85 -18.41 26.70
N GLN A 183 -31.59 -17.34 26.97
CA GLN A 183 -31.12 -16.07 27.55
C GLN A 183 -30.14 -16.29 28.71
N GLU A 184 -29.04 -15.55 28.69
CA GLU A 184 -28.53 -14.87 29.89
C GLU A 184 -27.96 -13.53 29.44
N ALA A 185 -28.61 -12.47 29.94
CA ALA A 185 -28.09 -11.12 29.90
C ALA A 185 -26.95 -11.04 30.91
N ASP A 186 -25.74 -10.66 30.47
CA ASP A 186 -24.94 -9.76 31.30
C ASP A 186 -23.94 -8.96 30.47
N LYS A 187 -24.24 -7.66 30.36
CA LYS A 187 -23.26 -6.61 30.10
C LYS A 187 -23.03 -5.94 31.44
N VAL A 188 -21.94 -6.31 32.12
CA VAL A 188 -21.35 -5.42 33.12
C VAL A 188 -20.01 -4.97 32.55
N VAL A 189 -20.00 -3.73 32.11
CA VAL A 189 -18.77 -2.98 31.85
C VAL A 189 -18.04 -2.93 33.19
N ASP A 190 -16.82 -3.42 33.19
CA ASP A 190 -15.97 -3.60 34.36
C ASP A 190 -15.49 -2.23 34.88
N GLU A 191 -16.33 -1.56 35.69
CA GLU A 191 -16.06 -0.27 36.34
C GLU A 191 -14.72 -0.28 37.10
N GLU A 192 -14.25 -1.45 37.57
CA GLU A 192 -12.95 -1.58 38.23
C GLU A 192 -11.76 -1.29 37.30
N LYS A 193 -11.90 -1.53 35.98
CA LYS A 193 -10.82 -1.28 35.02
C LYS A 193 -10.70 0.21 34.71
N GLU A 194 -11.81 0.94 34.68
CA GLU A 194 -11.80 2.39 34.47
C GLU A 194 -11.22 3.13 35.69
N ASP A 195 -11.60 2.71 36.91
CA ASP A 195 -11.07 3.31 38.14
C ASP A 195 -9.56 3.08 38.30
N LYS A 196 -9.06 1.87 38.00
CA LYS A 196 -7.62 1.56 38.02
C LYS A 196 -6.82 2.38 37.00
N LEU A 197 -7.42 2.70 35.86
CA LEU A 197 -6.79 3.52 34.82
C LEU A 197 -6.79 5.01 35.22
N ALA A 198 -7.90 5.51 35.76
CA ALA A 198 -8.02 6.88 36.27
C ALA A 198 -7.03 7.16 37.42
N GLN A 199 -6.80 6.17 38.28
CA GLN A 199 -5.85 6.27 39.39
C GLN A 199 -4.40 6.30 38.89
N ARG A 200 -4.06 5.51 37.87
CA ARG A 200 -2.73 5.54 37.20
C ARG A 200 -2.47 6.87 36.49
N LEU A 201 -3.49 7.45 35.86
CA LEU A 201 -3.37 8.76 35.20
C LEU A 201 -3.16 9.91 36.19
N ARG A 202 -3.78 9.85 37.38
CA ARG A 202 -3.51 10.83 38.45
C ARG A 202 -2.09 10.73 39.00
N ALA A 203 -1.56 9.51 39.16
CA ALA A 203 -0.21 9.29 39.68
C ALA A 203 0.91 9.74 38.72
N LEU A 204 0.63 9.83 37.41
CA LEU A 204 1.58 10.35 36.42
C LEU A 204 1.57 11.88 36.30
N ARG A 205 0.62 12.55 36.96
CA ARG A 205 0.36 13.98 36.83
C ARG A 205 0.73 14.77 38.10
N SER A 206 1.34 14.10 39.08
CA SER A 206 1.93 14.66 40.30
C SER A 206 3.44 14.61 40.25
#